data_AF-A0A6M0JCM4-F1
#
_entry.id   AF-A0A6M0JCM4-F1
#
_cell.length_a   1.000
_cell.length_b   1.000
_cell.length_c   1.000
_cell.angle_alpha   90.00
_cell.angle_beta   90.00
_cell.angle_gamma   90.00
#
_symmetry.space_group_name_H-M   'P 1'
#
loop_
_entity.id
_entity.type
_entity.pdbx_description
1 polymer ?
#
loop_
_entity_poly.entity_id
_entity_poly.type
_entity_poly.pdbx_seq_one_letter_code
_entity_poly.pdbx_strand_id
1 'polypeptide(L)' 'MAKTVDNYVERTSARLLHSLSRSGGSIPLHRIQFSETIIQYLLDKKRVQVQNTGCGFLLEIAEDF' A
#
# COMPACT_ATOMS: atom_id res chain seq x y z
N MET A 1 16.11 2.96 -19.28
CA MET A 1 15.24 1.90 -18.75
C MET A 1 14.46 2.27 -17.47
N ALA A 2 14.71 3.41 -16.81
CA ALA A 2 14.08 3.75 -15.52
C ALA A 2 12.61 4.23 -15.61
N LYS A 3 12.23 4.93 -16.68
CA LYS A 3 10.90 5.59 -16.80
C LYS A 3 9.71 4.62 -16.83
N THR A 4 9.91 3.40 -17.31
CA THR A 4 8.81 2.42 -17.50
C THR A 4 8.46 1.69 -16.21
N VAL A 5 9.46 1.41 -15.38
CA VAL A 5 9.30 0.76 -14.07
C VAL A 5 8.53 1.69 -13.13
N ASP A 6 8.86 2.98 -13.18
CA ASP A 6 8.22 4.01 -12.37
C ASP A 6 6.71 4.10 -12.62
N ASN A 7 6.29 4.13 -13.90
CA ASN A 7 4.88 4.22 -14.26
C ASN A 7 4.08 2.95 -13.91
N TYR A 8 4.70 1.75 -13.98
CA TYR A 8 4.07 0.53 -13.52
C TYR A 8 3.85 0.54 -12.00
N VAL A 9 4.86 0.96 -11.24
CA VAL A 9 4.80 1.05 -9.78
C VAL A 9 3.73 2.06 -9.38
N GLU A 10 3.73 3.26 -9.97
CA GLU A 10 2.73 4.30 -9.70
C GLU A 10 1.30 3.85 -9.97
N ARG A 11 1.04 3.25 -11.14
CA ARG A 11 -0.29 2.73 -11.48
C ARG A 11 -0.75 1.63 -10.53
N THR A 12 0.17 0.75 -10.15
CA THR A 12 -0.15 -0.40 -9.29
C THR A 12 -0.34 0.05 -7.84
N SER A 13 0.45 1.02 -7.36
CA SER A 13 0.29 1.62 -6.04
C SER A 13 -1.02 2.39 -5.92
N ALA A 14 -1.45 3.09 -6.99
CA ALA A 14 -2.75 3.75 -7.03
C ALA A 14 -3.92 2.74 -6.92
N ARG A 15 -3.79 1.57 -7.54
CA ARG A 15 -4.78 0.48 -7.41
C ARG A 15 -4.83 -0.07 -5.99
N LEU A 16 -3.69 -0.24 -5.32
CA LEU A 16 -3.63 -0.68 -3.93
C LEU A 16 -4.30 0.35 -3.01
N LEU A 17 -4.01 1.65 -3.16
CA LEU A 17 -4.68 2.72 -2.40
C LEU A 17 -6.20 2.72 -2.62
N HIS A 18 -6.65 2.60 -3.87
CA HIS A 18 -8.06 2.55 -4.18
C HIS A 18 -8.74 1.30 -3.57
N SER A 19 -8.06 0.15 -3.57
CA SER A 19 -8.55 -1.07 -2.92
C SER A 19 -8.67 -0.88 -1.41
N LEU A 20 -7.64 -0.31 -0.76
CA LEU A 20 -7.65 0.00 0.67
C LEU A 20 -8.80 0.94 1.02
N SER A 21 -9.02 1.99 0.24
CA SER A 21 -10.12 2.95 0.44
C SER A 21 -11.49 2.25 0.36
N ARG A 22 -11.68 1.33 -0.59
CA ARG A 22 -12.90 0.52 -0.68
C ARG A 22 -13.08 -0.49 0.46
N SER A 23 -11.99 -0.89 1.11
CA SER A 23 -11.99 -1.82 2.25
C SER A 23 -12.14 -1.11 3.60
N GLY A 24 -12.37 0.20 3.63
CA GLY A 24 -12.49 0.97 4.88
C GLY A 24 -11.16 1.51 5.39
N GLY A 25 -10.16 1.63 4.52
CA GLY A 25 -8.88 2.25 4.82
C GLY A 25 -7.81 1.30 5.35
N SER A 26 -8.15 0.07 5.73
CA SER A 26 -7.20 -0.91 6.27
C SER A 26 -7.40 -2.34 5.75
N ILE A 27 -6.31 -3.10 5.60
CA ILE A 27 -6.35 -4.52 5.23
C ILE A 27 -5.20 -5.29 5.89
N PRO A 28 -5.37 -6.57 6.27
CA PRO A 28 -4.27 -7.38 6.76
C PRO A 28 -3.19 -7.60 5.71
N LEU A 29 -1.92 -7.37 6.08
CA LEU A 29 -0.78 -7.43 5.17
C LEU A 29 -0.63 -8.82 4.52
N HIS A 30 -0.94 -9.89 5.27
CA HIS A 30 -0.92 -11.27 4.76
C HIS A 30 -2.04 -11.57 3.74
N ARG A 31 -3.05 -10.71 3.60
CA ARG A 31 -4.11 -10.83 2.58
C ARG A 31 -3.84 -9.98 1.34
N ILE A 32 -2.80 -9.16 1.36
CA ILE A 32 -2.44 -8.28 0.25
C ILE A 32 -1.81 -9.13 -0.85
N GLN A 33 -2.41 -9.11 -2.04
CA GLN A 33 -1.90 -9.81 -3.23
C GLN A 33 -0.98 -8.92 -4.09
N PHE A 34 -0.40 -7.88 -3.50
CA PHE A 34 0.51 -6.95 -4.15
C PHE A 34 1.95 -7.29 -3.76
N SER A 35 2.89 -7.00 -4.67
CA SER A 35 4.30 -7.22 -4.41
C SER A 35 4.83 -6.28 -3.32
N GLU A 36 5.82 -6.75 -2.58
CA GLU A 36 6.48 -6.00 -1.51
C GLU A 36 7.02 -4.65 -2.00
N THR A 37 7.53 -4.59 -3.23
CA THR A 37 8.00 -3.34 -3.86
C THR A 37 6.91 -2.25 -3.91
N ILE A 38 5.67 -2.62 -4.21
CA ILE A 38 4.55 -1.66 -4.28
C ILE A 38 4.17 -1.18 -2.87
N ILE A 39 4.19 -2.08 -1.89
CA ILE A 39 3.91 -1.77 -0.50
C ILE A 39 5.00 -0.83 0.05
N GLN A 40 6.27 -1.16 -0.17
CA GLN A 40 7.42 -0.35 0.20
C GLN A 40 7.38 1.04 -0.45
N TYR A 41 7.01 1.13 -1.72
CA TYR A 41 6.87 2.41 -2.41
C TYR A 41 5.81 3.32 -1.75
N LEU A 42 4.66 2.76 -1.35
CA LEU A 42 3.63 3.52 -0.66
C LEU A 42 4.04 3.93 0.76
N LEU A 43 4.80 3.06 1.46
CA LEU A 43 5.35 3.36 2.78
C LEU A 43 6.39 4.48 2.72
N ASP A 44 7.29 4.42 1.74
CA ASP A 44 8.31 5.46 1.51
C ASP A 44 7.67 6.82 1.22
N LYS A 45 6.61 6.82 0.39
CA LYS A 45 5.79 8.01 0.13
C LYS A 45 4.87 8.41 1.28
N LYS A 46 4.87 7.70 2.42
CA LYS A 46 4.01 7.94 3.59
C LYS A 46 2.51 7.97 3.25
N ARG A 47 2.10 7.26 2.20
CA ARG A 47 0.69 7.17 1.76
C ARG A 47 -0.07 6.09 2.53
N VAL A 48 0.67 5.13 3.08
CA VAL A 48 0.17 4.05 3.93
C VAL A 48 1.09 3.88 5.12
N GLN A 49 0.58 3.23 6.16
CA GLN A 49 1.33 2.83 7.35
C GLN A 49 1.07 1.37 7.67
N VAL A 50 2.03 0.73 8.35
CA VAL A 50 1.83 -0.62 8.89
C VAL A 50 1.50 -0.51 10.37
N GLN A 51 0.34 -1.03 10.76
CA GLN A 51 -0.10 -1.11 12.14
C GLN A 51 0.03 -2.55 12.64
N ASN A 52 0.70 -2.74 13.79
CA ASN A 52 0.73 -4.03 14.47
C ASN A 52 -0.44 -4.11 15.45
N THR A 53 -1.31 -5.11 15.27
CA THR A 53 -2.50 -5.31 16.11
C THR A 53 -2.31 -6.37 17.19
N GLY A 54 -1.10 -6.92 17.33
CA GLY A 54 -0.80 -8.06 18.22
C GLY A 54 -1.19 -9.42 17.61
N CYS A 55 -2.16 -9.45 16.70
CA CYS A 55 -2.55 -10.63 15.93
C CYS A 55 -1.97 -10.64 14.51
N GLY A 56 -1.20 -9.60 14.14
CA GLY A 56 -0.56 -9.46 12.84
C GLY A 56 -0.35 -8.01 12.44
N PHE A 57 -0.06 -7.81 11.15
CA PHE A 57 0.15 -6.50 10.56
C PHE A 57 -1.03 -6.11 9.67
N LEU A 58 -1.54 -4.91 9.86
CA LEU A 58 -2.47 -4.24 8.97
C LEU A 58 -1.71 -3.20 8.15
N LEU A 59 -2.02 -3.09 6.87
CA LEU A 59 -1.67 -1.95 6.05
C LEU A 59 -2.87 -1.00 6.06
N GLU A 60 -2.63 0.25 6.43
CA GLU A 60 -3.66 1.28 6.56
C GLU A 60 -3.29 2.51 5.74
N ILE A 61 -4.27 3.21 5.17
CA ILE A 61 -4.04 4.51 4.51
C ILE A 61 -3.65 5.53 5.58
N ALA A 62 -2.56 6.27 5.37
CA ALA A 62 -2.22 7.36 6.25
C ALA A 62 -3.26 8.49 6.05
N GLU A 63 -3.91 8.95 7.12
CA GLU A 63 -5.00 9.95 7.06
C GLU A 63 -4.53 11.37 6.66
N ASP A 64 -3.24 11.57 6.36
CA ASP A 64 -2.63 12.86 6.05
C ASP A 64 -2.74 13.23 4.54
N PHE A 65 -3.97 13.33 4.01
CA PHE A 65 -4.25 13.81 2.64
C PHE A 65 -5.15 15.05 2.63
#